data_AF-A0A2N2VR59-F1
#
_entry.id   AF-A0A2N2VR59-F1
#
_cell.length_a   1.000
_cell.length_b   1.000
_cell.length_c   1.000
_cell.angle_alpha   90.00
_cell.angle_beta   90.00
_cell.angle_gamma   90.00
#
_symmetry.space_group_name_H-M   'P 1'
#
loop_
_entity.id
_entity.type
_entity.pdbx_description
1 polymer ?
#
loop_
_entity_poly.entity_id
_entity_poly.type
_entity_poly.pdbx_seq_one_letter_code
_entity_poly.pdbx_strand_id
1 'polypeptide(L)'
;MEQTEYKQLVARLEGLTDEQFDALLETMRQRKDADGVQRLVMARMAERRCCPHCDGTKVVKHGIEFGSQRFRCKDCGKTFTALTGTPFHRLRDKTKLLENAACMADGLSVRKTAARLGFSVQKAFRWRHKFLGFLSQQKPTALTGIIEADETRFPVSYKGQRKGIPRLSKKRSGKTKDGAGSEKTTVVVAVQRGTQIVRPSACAWHSGGSD
;
A
#
# COMPACT_ATOMS: atom_id res chain seq x y z
N MET A 1 15.73 18.25 -28.05
CA MET A 1 16.43 19.42 -27.53
C MET A 1 17.70 19.53 -28.35
N GLU A 2 17.88 20.63 -29.07
CA GLU A 2 19.09 20.82 -29.87
C GLU A 2 20.31 21.05 -28.97
N GLN A 3 21.51 20.74 -29.45
CA GLN A 3 22.75 20.86 -28.64
C GLN A 3 22.98 22.29 -28.13
N THR A 4 22.55 23.30 -28.88
CA THR A 4 22.68 24.72 -28.54
C THR A 4 21.78 25.08 -27.36
N GLU A 5 20.55 24.59 -27.34
CA GLU A 5 19.60 24.79 -26.23
C GLU A 5 20.08 24.10 -24.95
N TYR A 6 20.65 22.89 -25.08
CA TYR A 6 21.21 22.16 -23.94
C TYR A 6 22.36 22.93 -23.29
N LYS A 7 23.30 23.46 -24.09
CA LYS A 7 24.42 24.26 -23.58
C LYS A 7 23.95 25.54 -22.90
N GLN A 8 22.96 26.23 -23.46
CA GLN A 8 22.37 27.43 -22.84
C GLN A 8 21.67 27.11 -21.52
N LEU A 9 21.04 25.93 -21.43
CA LEU A 9 20.39 25.47 -20.21
C LEU A 9 21.42 25.17 -19.12
N VAL A 10 22.53 24.49 -19.45
CA VAL A 10 23.63 24.23 -18.50
C VAL A 10 24.26 25.52 -18.00
N ALA A 11 24.54 26.49 -18.88
CA ALA A 11 25.10 27.78 -18.47
C ALA A 11 24.18 28.57 -17.52
N ARG A 12 22.85 28.42 -17.67
CA ARG A 12 21.88 29.01 -16.74
C ARG A 12 21.85 28.33 -15.37
N LEU A 13 22.28 27.07 -15.27
CA LEU A 13 22.38 26.37 -14.00
C LEU A 13 23.58 26.83 -13.18
N GLU A 14 24.66 27.26 -13.83
CA GLU A 14 25.89 27.76 -13.18
C GLU A 14 25.67 29.09 -12.44
N GLY A 15 24.64 29.86 -12.82
CA GLY A 15 24.29 31.13 -12.17
C GLY A 15 23.27 31.03 -11.04
N LEU A 16 22.83 29.82 -10.68
CA LEU A 16 21.87 29.62 -9.59
C LEU A 16 22.57 29.75 -8.24
N THR A 17 21.88 30.33 -7.26
CA THR A 17 22.31 30.25 -5.86
C THR A 17 22.12 28.82 -5.33
N ASP A 18 22.85 28.45 -4.28
CA ASP A 18 22.73 27.12 -3.65
C ASP A 18 21.28 26.76 -3.30
N GLU A 19 20.50 27.72 -2.77
CA GLU A 19 19.08 27.53 -2.47
C GLU A 19 18.23 27.25 -3.71
N GLN A 20 18.50 27.93 -4.82
CA GLN A 20 17.78 27.73 -6.09
C GLN A 20 18.18 26.42 -6.76
N PHE A 21 19.45 26.02 -6.62
CA PHE A 21 19.97 24.76 -7.12
C PHE A 21 19.36 23.57 -6.35
N ASP A 22 19.29 23.65 -5.02
CA ASP A 22 18.65 22.65 -4.18
C ASP A 22 17.15 22.52 -4.48
N ALA A 23 16.44 23.65 -4.63
CA ALA A 23 15.03 23.66 -5.02
C ALA A 23 14.81 23.01 -6.41
N LEU A 24 15.72 23.26 -7.37
CA LEU A 24 15.68 22.65 -8.69
C LEU A 24 15.92 21.13 -8.63
N LEU A 25 16.93 20.70 -7.87
CA LEU A 25 17.22 19.27 -7.67
C LEU A 25 16.01 18.54 -7.08
N GLU A 26 15.36 19.13 -6.07
CA GLU A 26 14.18 18.56 -5.44
C GLU A 26 13.01 18.47 -6.45
N THR A 27 12.80 19.50 -7.26
CA THR A 27 11.78 19.49 -8.32
C THR A 27 12.06 18.41 -9.37
N MET A 28 13.32 18.23 -9.78
CA MET A 28 13.72 17.18 -10.72
C MET A 28 13.54 15.78 -10.15
N ARG A 29 13.88 15.57 -8.87
CA ARG A 29 13.63 14.31 -8.16
C ARG A 29 12.13 13.97 -8.15
N GLN A 30 11.29 14.92 -7.77
CA GLN A 30 9.83 14.75 -7.76
C GLN A 30 9.27 14.36 -9.13
N ARG A 31 9.76 14.99 -10.21
CA ARG A 31 9.36 14.65 -11.58
C ARG A 31 9.79 13.22 -11.95
N LYS A 32 11.04 12.85 -11.65
CA LYS A 32 11.57 11.50 -11.94
C LYS A 32 10.82 10.41 -11.18
N ASP A 33 10.45 10.68 -9.92
CA ASP A 33 9.67 9.77 -9.09
C ASP A 33 8.23 9.61 -9.62
N ALA A 34 7.58 10.71 -10.04
CA ALA A 34 6.27 10.67 -10.67
C ALA A 34 6.28 9.81 -11.96
N ASP A 35 7.29 9.98 -12.80
CA ASP A 35 7.48 9.18 -14.03
C ASP A 35 7.82 7.72 -13.70
N GLY A 36 8.57 7.45 -12.63
CA GLY A 36 8.84 6.11 -12.12
C GLY A 36 7.56 5.39 -11.67
N VAL A 37 6.73 6.05 -10.87
CA VAL A 37 5.44 5.53 -10.41
C VAL A 37 4.52 5.24 -11.60
N GLN A 38 4.43 6.16 -12.57
CA GLN A 38 3.58 5.95 -13.74
C GLN A 38 4.05 4.74 -14.57
N ARG A 39 5.36 4.54 -14.73
CA ARG A 39 5.92 3.36 -15.41
C ARG A 39 5.56 2.06 -14.71
N LEU A 40 5.71 1.98 -13.39
CA LEU A 40 5.33 0.79 -12.59
C LEU A 40 3.84 0.48 -12.71
N VAL A 41 3.01 1.52 -12.66
CA VAL A 41 1.55 1.41 -12.80
C VAL A 41 1.18 0.88 -14.19
N MET A 42 1.85 1.33 -15.25
CA MET A 42 1.64 0.84 -16.60
C MET A 42 2.15 -0.59 -16.80
N ALA A 43 3.32 -0.94 -16.24
CA ALA A 43 3.88 -2.29 -16.29
C ALA A 43 2.92 -3.32 -15.66
N ARG A 44 2.35 -3.02 -14.49
CA ARG A 44 1.32 -3.85 -13.84
C ARG A 44 0.11 -4.10 -14.74
N MET A 45 -0.27 -3.10 -15.55
CA MET A 45 -1.37 -3.29 -16.51
C MET A 45 -0.98 -4.09 -17.73
N ALA A 46 0.26 -3.97 -18.21
CA ALA A 46 0.77 -4.82 -19.27
C ALA A 46 0.81 -6.31 -18.84
N GLU A 47 1.14 -6.58 -17.58
CA GLU A 47 1.02 -7.92 -16.97
C GLU A 47 -0.44 -8.38 -16.91
N ARG A 48 -1.37 -7.45 -16.64
CA ARG A 48 -2.79 -7.74 -16.48
C ARG A 48 -3.51 -7.72 -17.83
N ARG A 49 -3.41 -8.84 -18.55
CA ARG A 49 -4.00 -9.05 -19.89
C ARG A 49 -5.53 -9.14 -19.93
N CYS A 50 -6.20 -9.20 -18.77
CA CYS A 50 -7.65 -9.41 -18.66
C CYS A 50 -8.35 -8.41 -17.73
N CYS A 51 -9.66 -8.30 -17.89
CA CYS A 51 -10.53 -7.49 -17.05
C CYS A 51 -10.61 -8.07 -15.63
N PRO A 52 -10.37 -7.27 -14.57
CA PRO A 52 -10.40 -7.75 -13.18
C PRO A 52 -11.81 -8.08 -12.64
N HIS A 53 -12.85 -7.97 -13.48
CA HIS A 53 -14.24 -8.19 -13.07
C HIS A 53 -14.89 -9.40 -13.75
N CYS A 54 -14.37 -9.84 -14.88
CA CYS A 54 -14.98 -10.91 -15.69
C CYS A 54 -13.96 -11.69 -16.52
N ASP A 55 -12.66 -11.45 -16.32
CA ASP A 55 -11.54 -12.05 -17.05
C ASP A 55 -11.57 -11.91 -18.58
N GLY A 56 -12.43 -11.04 -19.11
CA GLY A 56 -12.51 -10.72 -20.54
C GLY A 56 -11.25 -10.02 -21.06
N THR A 57 -10.82 -10.36 -22.26
CA THR A 57 -9.60 -9.84 -22.89
C THR A 57 -9.82 -8.55 -23.68
N LYS A 58 -11.08 -8.17 -23.96
CA LYS A 58 -11.41 -6.97 -24.72
C LYS A 58 -11.40 -5.73 -23.83
N VAL A 59 -10.20 -5.20 -23.56
CA VAL A 59 -9.98 -4.00 -22.74
C VAL A 59 -9.51 -2.84 -23.61
N VAL A 60 -10.15 -1.67 -23.47
CA VAL A 60 -9.77 -0.44 -24.18
C VAL A 60 -9.43 0.69 -23.21
N LYS A 61 -8.58 1.63 -23.65
CA LYS A 61 -8.33 2.89 -22.91
C LYS A 61 -9.62 3.73 -22.88
N HIS A 62 -9.91 4.35 -21.74
CA HIS A 62 -11.14 5.09 -21.49
C HIS A 62 -10.88 6.39 -20.72
N GLY A 63 -10.00 7.23 -21.27
CA GLY A 63 -9.63 8.53 -20.69
C GLY A 63 -8.65 8.45 -19.51
N ILE A 64 -8.29 9.62 -18.99
CA ILE A 64 -7.35 9.80 -17.87
C ILE A 64 -8.08 10.55 -16.76
N GLU A 65 -7.91 10.13 -15.51
CA GLU A 65 -8.51 10.79 -14.34
C GLU A 65 -7.48 10.87 -13.22
N PHE A 66 -7.28 12.07 -12.65
CA PHE A 66 -6.28 12.33 -11.59
C PHE A 66 -4.88 11.76 -11.93
N GLY A 67 -4.43 11.93 -13.17
CA GLY A 67 -3.12 11.46 -13.66
C GLY A 67 -3.04 9.95 -13.93
N SER A 68 -4.12 9.19 -13.74
CA SER A 68 -4.14 7.73 -13.95
C SER A 68 -5.00 7.34 -15.16
N GLN A 69 -4.46 6.46 -16.00
CA GLN A 69 -5.19 5.90 -17.14
C GLN A 69 -6.34 5.01 -16.66
N ARG A 70 -7.54 5.28 -17.19
CA ARG A 70 -8.72 4.44 -17.03
C ARG A 70 -8.86 3.48 -18.21
N PHE A 71 -9.41 2.32 -17.92
CA PHE A 71 -9.69 1.26 -18.89
C PHE A 71 -11.16 0.86 -18.78
N ARG A 72 -11.72 0.38 -19.89
CA ARG A 72 -13.07 -0.16 -19.95
C ARG A 72 -13.04 -1.53 -20.61
N CYS A 73 -13.67 -2.51 -19.96
CA CYS A 73 -13.90 -3.81 -20.56
C CYS A 73 -15.11 -3.75 -21.50
N LYS A 74 -15.00 -4.30 -22.70
CA LYS A 74 -16.09 -4.39 -23.68
C LYS A 74 -17.05 -5.55 -23.40
N ASP A 75 -16.58 -6.60 -22.73
CA ASP A 75 -17.41 -7.78 -22.44
C ASP A 75 -18.39 -7.51 -21.29
N CYS A 76 -17.94 -6.91 -20.18
CA CYS A 76 -18.81 -6.58 -19.04
C CYS A 76 -19.15 -5.09 -18.88
N GLY A 77 -18.61 -4.23 -19.74
CA GLY A 77 -18.87 -2.78 -19.71
C GLY A 77 -18.24 -1.99 -18.54
N LYS A 78 -17.68 -2.67 -17.53
CA LYS A 78 -17.12 -2.05 -16.31
C LYS A 78 -15.82 -1.29 -16.59
N THR A 79 -15.59 -0.23 -15.81
CA THR A 79 -14.35 0.56 -15.87
C THR A 79 -13.44 0.26 -14.69
N PHE A 80 -12.14 0.30 -14.93
CA PHE A 80 -11.12 0.03 -13.93
C PHE A 80 -9.84 0.83 -14.23
N THR A 81 -8.90 0.87 -13.29
CA THR A 81 -7.58 1.50 -13.46
C THR A 81 -6.49 0.48 -13.19
N ALA A 82 -5.25 0.84 -13.53
CA ALA A 82 -4.06 0.06 -13.22
C ALA A 82 -3.96 -0.43 -11.76
N LEU A 83 -4.48 0.39 -10.85
CA LEU A 83 -4.48 0.13 -9.42
C LEU A 83 -5.72 -0.64 -8.96
N THR A 84 -6.66 -1.05 -9.82
CA THR A 84 -7.84 -1.82 -9.39
C THR A 84 -7.44 -3.11 -8.70
N GLY A 85 -8.08 -3.43 -7.57
CA GLY A 85 -7.73 -4.58 -6.73
C GLY A 85 -6.47 -4.38 -5.88
N THR A 86 -5.80 -3.21 -5.98
CA THR A 86 -4.70 -2.84 -5.08
C THR A 86 -5.19 -1.98 -3.91
N PRO A 87 -4.38 -1.86 -2.84
CA PRO A 87 -4.66 -0.98 -1.70
C PRO A 87 -4.55 0.50 -2.07
N PHE A 88 -4.05 0.79 -3.26
CA PHE A 88 -3.93 2.14 -3.79
C PHE A 88 -5.09 2.53 -4.72
N HIS A 89 -5.99 1.59 -5.05
CA HIS A 89 -7.21 1.88 -5.82
C HIS A 89 -8.07 2.95 -5.13
N ARG A 90 -8.46 4.02 -5.84
CA ARG A 90 -9.30 5.12 -5.30
C ARG A 90 -8.74 5.79 -4.04
N LEU A 91 -7.44 5.67 -3.79
CA LEU A 91 -6.77 6.43 -2.74
C LEU A 91 -6.46 7.82 -3.30
N ARG A 92 -7.08 8.85 -2.73
CA ARG A 92 -6.72 10.26 -2.95
C ARG A 92 -5.44 10.58 -2.16
N ASP A 93 -4.68 11.61 -2.52
CA ASP A 93 -3.48 12.07 -1.79
C ASP A 93 -2.39 11.01 -1.57
N LYS A 94 -2.06 10.25 -2.63
CA LYS A 94 -1.07 9.15 -2.58
C LYS A 94 0.32 9.57 -2.09
N THR A 95 0.66 10.86 -2.15
CA THR A 95 1.90 11.43 -1.62
C THR A 95 2.08 11.15 -0.13
N LYS A 96 0.99 11.11 0.64
CA LYS A 96 0.98 10.84 2.09
C LYS A 96 1.00 9.35 2.44
N LEU A 97 1.13 8.47 1.46
CA LEU A 97 1.09 7.03 1.67
C LEU A 97 2.27 6.53 2.51
N LEU A 98 3.48 6.99 2.20
CA LEU A 98 4.69 6.61 2.93
C LEU A 98 4.64 7.09 4.38
N GLU A 99 4.22 8.34 4.58
CA GLU A 99 4.06 8.90 5.92
C GLU A 99 2.97 8.16 6.72
N ASN A 100 1.86 7.78 6.08
CA ASN A 100 0.85 6.93 6.71
C ASN A 100 1.40 5.55 7.10
N ALA A 101 2.24 4.94 6.25
CA ALA A 101 2.90 3.67 6.54
C ALA A 101 3.85 3.80 7.74
N ALA A 102 4.65 4.87 7.80
CA ALA A 102 5.50 5.18 8.95
C ALA A 102 4.67 5.33 10.23
N CYS A 103 3.56 6.07 10.20
CA CYS A 103 2.66 6.19 11.35
C CYS A 103 2.13 4.84 11.84
N MET A 104 1.89 3.88 10.94
CA MET A 104 1.45 2.54 11.31
C MET A 104 2.59 1.70 11.91
N ALA A 105 3.80 1.81 11.37
CA ALA A 105 5.00 1.16 11.91
C ALA A 105 5.32 1.67 13.33
N ASP A 106 5.18 2.98 13.54
CA ASP A 106 5.35 3.65 14.83
C ASP A 106 4.20 3.33 15.83
N GLY A 107 3.16 2.60 15.42
CA GLY A 107 2.04 2.22 16.28
C GLY A 107 1.09 3.37 16.65
N LEU A 108 1.05 4.46 15.87
CA LEU A 108 0.16 5.59 16.17
C LEU A 108 -1.32 5.19 16.09
N SER A 109 -2.13 5.82 16.96
CA SER A 109 -3.58 5.67 16.90
C SER A 109 -4.15 6.39 15.68
N VAL A 110 -5.29 5.93 15.17
CA VAL A 110 -5.98 6.53 14.00
C VAL A 110 -6.19 8.04 14.15
N ARG A 111 -6.49 8.52 15.37
CA ARG A 111 -6.67 9.94 15.63
C ARG A 111 -5.35 10.72 15.54
N LYS A 112 -4.25 10.16 16.07
CA LYS A 112 -2.91 10.77 15.97
C LYS A 112 -2.44 10.79 14.51
N THR A 113 -2.63 9.69 13.78
CA THR A 113 -2.33 9.62 12.33
C THR A 113 -3.15 10.64 11.55
N ALA A 114 -4.43 10.79 11.86
CA ALA A 114 -5.29 11.79 11.22
C ALA A 114 -4.79 13.22 11.43
N ALA A 115 -4.42 13.57 12.67
CA ALA A 115 -3.85 14.88 13.00
C ALA A 115 -2.53 15.13 12.25
N ARG A 116 -1.60 14.15 12.28
CA ARG A 116 -0.29 14.26 11.62
C ARG A 116 -0.41 14.45 10.11
N LEU A 117 -1.26 13.66 9.46
CA LEU A 117 -1.45 13.70 8.00
C LEU A 117 -2.41 14.80 7.53
N GLY A 118 -3.06 15.53 8.43
CA GLY A 118 -4.13 16.47 8.08
C GLY A 118 -5.33 15.79 7.43
N PHE A 119 -5.69 14.58 7.88
CA PHE A 119 -6.84 13.83 7.40
C PHE A 119 -8.01 13.91 8.37
N SER A 120 -9.23 13.67 7.89
CA SER A 120 -10.33 13.33 8.78
C SER A 120 -10.08 11.95 9.43
N VAL A 121 -10.58 11.76 10.65
CA VAL A 121 -10.43 10.48 11.38
C VAL A 121 -11.00 9.31 10.57
N GLN A 122 -12.11 9.53 9.86
CA GLN A 122 -12.71 8.52 8.98
C GLN A 122 -11.80 8.15 7.80
N LYS A 123 -11.13 9.13 7.19
CA LYS A 123 -10.18 8.89 6.09
C LYS A 123 -9.00 8.07 6.59
N ALA A 124 -8.37 8.47 7.70
CA ALA A 124 -7.27 7.73 8.31
C ALA A 124 -7.68 6.29 8.69
N PHE A 125 -8.90 6.10 9.22
CA PHE A 125 -9.43 4.78 9.52
C PHE A 125 -9.57 3.90 8.27
N ARG A 126 -10.17 4.43 7.19
CA ARG A 126 -10.32 3.72 5.91
C ARG A 126 -8.97 3.35 5.30
N TRP A 127 -7.99 4.25 5.37
CA TRP A 127 -6.63 4.00 4.90
C TRP A 127 -5.97 2.87 5.67
N ARG A 128 -6.02 2.92 7.00
CA ARG A 128 -5.47 1.88 7.86
C ARG A 128 -6.07 0.51 7.53
N HIS A 129 -7.40 0.43 7.40
CA HIS A 129 -8.07 -0.82 7.03
C HIS A 129 -7.65 -1.33 5.65
N LYS A 130 -7.51 -0.45 4.66
CA LYS A 130 -7.10 -0.83 3.32
C LYS A 130 -5.66 -1.36 3.28
N PHE A 131 -4.77 -0.74 4.05
CA PHE A 131 -3.38 -1.15 4.16
C PHE A 131 -3.21 -2.45 4.93
N LEU A 132 -3.89 -2.62 6.06
CA LEU A 132 -3.86 -3.87 6.82
C LEU A 132 -4.48 -5.03 6.03
N GLY A 133 -5.58 -4.78 5.31
CA GLY A 133 -6.18 -5.77 4.42
C GLY A 133 -5.21 -6.24 3.33
N PHE A 134 -4.38 -5.33 2.80
CA PHE A 134 -3.33 -5.69 1.86
C PHE A 134 -2.23 -6.53 2.48
N LEU A 135 -1.67 -6.08 3.61
CA LEU A 135 -0.60 -6.80 4.29
C LEU A 135 -1.04 -8.22 4.66
N SER A 136 -2.32 -8.39 5.01
CA SER A 136 -2.87 -9.72 5.26
C SER A 136 -2.84 -10.65 4.04
N GLN A 137 -2.87 -10.11 2.82
CA GLN A 137 -2.72 -10.88 1.58
C GLN A 137 -1.26 -11.18 1.23
N GLN A 138 -0.30 -10.45 1.82
CA GLN A 138 1.14 -10.64 1.56
C GLN A 138 1.79 -11.64 2.52
N LYS A 139 0.98 -12.35 3.32
CA LYS A 139 1.50 -13.38 4.23
C LYS A 139 2.03 -14.56 3.41
N PRO A 140 3.20 -15.12 3.78
CA PRO A 140 3.72 -16.30 3.11
C PRO A 140 2.78 -17.49 3.32
N THR A 141 2.68 -18.37 2.32
CA THR A 141 1.86 -19.59 2.41
C THR A 141 2.39 -20.58 3.44
N ALA A 142 3.71 -20.59 3.65
CA ALA A 142 4.39 -21.39 4.66
C ALA A 142 5.58 -20.62 5.24
N LEU A 143 5.90 -20.88 6.51
CA LEU A 143 7.13 -20.43 7.16
C LEU A 143 8.13 -21.60 7.13
N THR A 144 9.38 -21.34 6.78
CA THR A 144 10.42 -22.37 6.64
C THR A 144 11.66 -22.03 7.44
N GLY A 145 12.38 -23.04 7.96
CA GLY A 145 13.60 -22.82 8.73
C GLY A 145 13.32 -22.55 10.21
N ILE A 146 14.11 -21.66 10.83
CA ILE A 146 13.96 -21.34 12.26
C ILE A 146 12.81 -20.34 12.44
N ILE A 147 11.78 -20.78 13.15
CA ILE A 147 10.57 -20.00 13.42
C ILE A 147 10.51 -19.70 14.91
N GLU A 148 10.36 -18.42 15.24
CA GLU A 148 10.00 -17.97 16.57
C GLU A 148 8.49 -17.80 16.62
N ALA A 149 7.83 -18.48 17.54
CA ALA A 149 6.41 -18.33 17.78
C ALA A 149 6.20 -17.87 19.22
N ASP A 150 5.37 -16.85 19.39
CA ASP A 150 4.94 -16.36 20.69
C ASP A 150 3.43 -16.12 20.67
N GLU A 151 2.82 -16.14 21.85
CA GLU A 151 1.40 -15.88 22.03
C GLU A 151 1.16 -14.59 22.80
N THR A 152 0.29 -13.74 22.27
CA THR A 152 -0.20 -12.57 22.99
C THR A 152 -1.68 -12.69 23.27
N ARG A 153 -2.06 -12.53 24.53
CA ARG A 153 -3.45 -12.65 24.98
C ARG A 153 -4.10 -11.28 25.10
N PHE A 154 -5.20 -11.08 24.39
CA PHE A 154 -5.97 -9.84 24.41
C PHE A 154 -7.36 -10.07 25.01
N PRO A 155 -7.95 -9.10 25.73
CA PRO A 155 -9.36 -9.18 26.11
C PRO A 155 -10.26 -9.32 24.88
N VAL A 156 -11.19 -10.28 24.89
CA VAL A 156 -12.15 -10.46 23.79
C VAL A 156 -12.98 -9.19 23.61
N SER A 157 -12.89 -8.61 22.43
CA SER A 157 -13.57 -7.39 22.05
C SER A 157 -14.72 -7.70 21.10
N TYR A 158 -15.96 -7.50 21.57
CA TYR A 158 -17.18 -7.60 20.76
C TYR A 158 -17.56 -6.27 20.08
N LYS A 159 -16.59 -5.35 19.90
CA LYS A 159 -16.84 -4.06 19.25
C LYS A 159 -17.34 -4.30 17.82
N GLY A 160 -18.49 -3.72 17.49
CA GLY A 160 -19.15 -3.87 16.19
C GLY A 160 -20.22 -4.96 16.15
N GLN A 161 -20.28 -5.87 17.13
CA GLN A 161 -21.36 -6.85 17.25
C GLN A 161 -22.55 -6.23 17.97
N ARG A 162 -23.71 -6.17 17.30
CA ARG A 162 -24.94 -5.54 17.83
C ARG A 162 -25.91 -6.52 18.48
N LYS A 163 -25.86 -7.81 18.12
CA LYS A 163 -26.77 -8.87 18.61
C LYS A 163 -25.98 -10.11 19.05
N GLY A 164 -26.53 -10.87 19.99
CA GLY A 164 -25.96 -12.17 20.41
C GLY A 164 -24.62 -12.07 21.14
N ILE A 165 -24.41 -11.02 21.94
CA ILE A 165 -23.18 -10.89 22.73
C ILE A 165 -23.26 -11.88 23.90
N PRO A 166 -22.35 -12.86 24.03
CA PRO A 166 -22.44 -13.94 25.01
C PRO A 166 -22.01 -13.50 26.42
N ARG A 167 -22.04 -12.20 26.72
CA ARG A 167 -21.66 -11.63 28.01
C ARG A 167 -22.41 -10.34 28.32
N LEU A 168 -22.51 -10.02 29.60
CA LEU A 168 -23.01 -8.73 30.06
C LEU A 168 -22.11 -7.57 29.62
N SER A 169 -22.69 -6.37 29.63
CA SER A 169 -21.95 -5.14 29.35
C SER A 169 -20.82 -4.94 30.37
N LYS A 170 -19.63 -4.54 29.90
CA LYS A 170 -18.48 -4.25 30.76
C LYS A 170 -18.49 -2.77 31.11
N LYS A 171 -18.19 -2.42 32.36
CA LYS A 171 -17.90 -1.03 32.75
C LYS A 171 -16.64 -0.55 32.03
N ARG A 172 -16.59 0.73 31.66
CA ARG A 172 -15.42 1.34 31.02
C ARG A 172 -14.19 1.14 31.93
N SER A 173 -13.08 0.69 31.35
CA SER A 173 -11.83 0.38 32.08
C SER A 173 -11.89 -0.79 33.07
N GLY A 174 -12.91 -1.66 33.01
CA GLY A 174 -12.94 -2.87 33.83
C GLY A 174 -11.76 -3.79 33.53
N LYS A 175 -10.97 -4.13 34.55
CA LYS A 175 -9.86 -5.09 34.44
C LYS A 175 -10.42 -6.49 34.19
N THR A 176 -9.91 -7.16 33.16
CA THR A 176 -10.08 -8.61 33.01
C THR A 176 -9.24 -9.32 34.05
N LYS A 177 -9.74 -10.43 34.59
CA LYS A 177 -8.95 -11.29 35.47
C LYS A 177 -7.68 -11.78 34.77
N ASP A 178 -6.64 -12.01 35.55
CA ASP A 178 -5.40 -12.64 35.08
C ASP A 178 -5.63 -14.12 34.72
N GLY A 179 -4.76 -14.68 33.89
CA GLY A 179 -4.89 -16.07 33.41
C GLY A 179 -5.59 -16.27 32.06
N ALA A 180 -5.90 -17.53 31.74
CA ALA A 180 -6.34 -18.06 30.44
C ALA A 180 -7.87 -18.16 30.25
N GLY A 181 -8.65 -17.44 31.05
CA GLY A 181 -10.11 -17.57 31.01
C GLY A 181 -10.73 -17.20 29.66
N SER A 182 -11.98 -17.61 29.45
CA SER A 182 -12.79 -17.37 28.24
C SER A 182 -13.02 -15.88 27.88
N GLU A 183 -12.57 -14.96 28.73
CA GLU A 183 -12.61 -13.52 28.50
C GLU A 183 -11.45 -12.98 27.64
N LYS A 184 -10.45 -13.82 27.33
CA LYS A 184 -9.29 -13.46 26.50
C LYS A 184 -9.22 -14.30 25.23
N THR A 185 -8.82 -13.66 24.14
CA THR A 185 -8.42 -14.29 22.87
C THR A 185 -6.91 -14.36 22.84
N THR A 186 -6.37 -15.55 22.59
CA THR A 186 -4.95 -15.76 22.33
C THR A 186 -4.69 -15.55 20.84
N VAL A 187 -3.75 -14.67 20.51
CA VAL A 187 -3.24 -14.49 19.14
C VAL A 187 -1.83 -15.04 19.11
N VAL A 188 -1.62 -16.07 18.29
CA VAL A 188 -0.29 -16.62 18.03
C VAL A 188 0.34 -15.80 16.91
N VAL A 189 1.56 -15.35 17.14
CA VAL A 189 2.39 -14.65 16.17
C VAL A 189 3.62 -15.50 15.92
N ALA A 190 3.88 -15.82 14.65
CA ALA A 190 5.07 -16.55 14.25
C ALA A 190 5.90 -15.69 13.28
N VAL A 191 7.21 -15.65 13.51
CA VAL A 191 8.17 -14.90 12.71
C VAL A 191 9.31 -15.83 12.32
N GLN A 192 9.71 -15.78 11.07
CA GLN A 192 10.86 -16.54 10.56
C GLN A 192 12.15 -15.71 10.76
N ARG A 193 13.13 -16.28 11.48
CA ARG A 193 14.44 -15.64 11.65
C ARG A 193 15.17 -15.50 10.32
N GLY A 194 15.82 -14.36 10.11
CA GLY A 194 16.64 -14.14 8.91
C GLY A 194 15.83 -13.92 7.63
N THR A 195 14.56 -13.50 7.74
CA THR A 195 13.85 -12.91 6.59
C THR A 195 14.54 -11.61 6.19
N GLN A 196 15.62 -11.72 5.41
CA GLN A 196 15.98 -10.65 4.50
C GLN A 196 14.77 -10.48 3.59
N ILE A 197 14.29 -9.24 3.46
CA ILE A 197 13.39 -8.89 2.36
C ILE A 197 14.21 -9.11 1.10
N VAL A 198 14.12 -10.31 0.53
CA VAL A 198 14.62 -10.58 -0.81
C VAL A 198 13.75 -9.70 -1.69
N ARG A 199 14.27 -8.51 -2.04
CA ARG A 199 13.80 -7.79 -3.23
C ARG A 199 13.90 -8.84 -4.33
N PRO A 200 12.80 -9.27 -4.97
CA PRO A 200 12.94 -10.09 -6.15
C PRO A 200 13.74 -9.24 -7.14
N SER A 201 15.00 -9.63 -7.35
CA SER A 201 15.79 -9.17 -8.46
C SER A 201 14.96 -9.48 -9.70
N ALA A 202 14.69 -8.43 -10.47
CA ALA A 202 14.21 -8.59 -11.82
C ALA A 202 15.17 -9.53 -12.58
N CYS A 203 14.61 -10.37 -13.45
CA CYS A 203 15.28 -11.39 -14.28
C CYS A 203 15.70 -12.64 -13.48
N ALA A 204 15.20 -13.84 -13.77
CA ALA A 204 15.15 -14.43 -15.10
C ALA A 204 13.89 -15.27 -15.33
N TRP A 205 13.15 -14.91 -16.37
CA TRP A 205 12.45 -15.90 -17.18
C TRP A 205 13.51 -16.57 -18.05
N HIS A 206 13.80 -17.85 -17.80
CA HIS A 206 14.28 -18.74 -18.85
C HIS A 206 13.19 -19.76 -19.11
N SER A 207 12.70 -19.67 -20.34
CA SER A 207 11.84 -20.60 -21.07
C SER A 207 12.36 -22.03 -20.99
N GLY A 208 11.43 -22.98 -20.97
CA GLY A 208 11.70 -24.40 -20.87
C GLY A 208 12.42 -25.03 -22.05
N GLY A 209 12.63 -26.33 -21.89
CA GLY A 209 13.10 -27.26 -22.91
C GLY A 209 12.93 -28.67 -22.36
N SER A 210 11.85 -29.31 -22.78
CA SER A 210 11.69 -30.76 -22.82
C SER A 210 12.79 -31.39 -23.67
N ASP A 211 13.50 -32.35 -23.10
CA ASP A 211 13.72 -33.72 -23.60
C ASP A 211 14.26 -34.59 -22.45
#